data_AF-A0A2W6UPE6-F1
#
_entry.id   AF-A0A2W6UPE6-F1
#
_cell.length_a   1.000
_cell.length_b   1.000
_cell.length_c   1.000
_cell.angle_alpha   90.00
_cell.angle_beta   90.00
_cell.angle_gamma   90.00
#
_symmetry.space_group_name_H-M   'P 1'
#
loop_
_entity.id
_entity.type
_entity.pdbx_description
1 polymer ?
#
loop_
_entity_poly.entity_id
_entity_poly.type
_entity_poly.pdbx_seq_one_letter_code
_entity_poly.pdbx_strand_id
1 'polypeptide(L)'
;MTLIDSDPDAGLAPLEFAVTKNLAAKSPAARAEILASPGFGTSFTDHMVDICWSVGGGWHRPRVQPYGPISLDPAAAVLHYGQEIFEGIKAYRHADGSIHTFRPDQN
;
A
#
# COMPACT_ATOMS: atom_id res chain seq x y z
N MET A 1 12.09 -32.32 8.58
CA MET A 1 13.00 -31.16 8.77
C MET A 1 13.46 -30.75 7.38
N THR A 2 12.63 -29.95 6.71
CA THR A 2 12.88 -29.52 5.33
C THR A 2 13.24 -28.06 5.39
N LEU A 3 14.41 -27.73 4.84
CA LEU A 3 15.03 -26.41 4.83
C LEU A 3 14.08 -25.38 4.22
N ILE A 4 13.69 -24.38 4.99
CA ILE A 4 12.89 -23.22 4.56
C ILE A 4 13.78 -21.95 4.45
N ASP A 5 15.08 -22.14 4.19
CA ASP A 5 16.09 -21.05 4.17
C ASP A 5 16.43 -20.56 2.76
N SER A 6 15.73 -21.02 1.71
CA SER A 6 15.84 -20.36 0.41
C SER A 6 14.90 -19.17 0.39
N ASP A 7 15.47 -17.95 0.39
CA ASP A 7 14.74 -16.73 0.07
C ASP A 7 13.98 -16.93 -1.26
N PRO A 8 12.64 -17.03 -1.25
CA PRO A 8 11.86 -17.27 -2.46
C PRO A 8 11.98 -16.11 -3.47
N ASP A 9 12.49 -14.96 -3.03
CA ASP A 9 12.69 -13.77 -3.84
C ASP A 9 14.12 -13.66 -4.39
N ALA A 10 15.02 -14.60 -4.05
CA ALA A 10 16.38 -14.65 -4.57
C ALA A 10 16.39 -14.79 -6.10
N GLY A 11 16.69 -13.69 -6.79
CA GLY A 11 16.78 -13.64 -8.25
C GLY A 11 15.57 -13.01 -8.97
N LEU A 12 14.57 -12.53 -8.24
CA LEU A 12 13.51 -11.71 -8.83
C LEU A 12 14.04 -10.31 -9.16
N ALA A 13 13.70 -9.81 -10.35
CA ALA A 13 14.00 -8.43 -10.71
C ALA A 13 13.26 -7.48 -9.76
N PRO A 14 13.88 -6.36 -9.34
CA PRO A 14 13.21 -5.36 -8.52
C PRO A 14 11.93 -4.85 -9.21
N LEU A 15 10.88 -4.63 -8.43
CA LEU A 15 9.66 -4.00 -8.91
C LEU A 15 9.91 -2.51 -9.18
N GLU A 16 9.75 -2.08 -10.43
CA GLU A 16 9.81 -0.67 -10.81
C GLU A 16 8.43 -0.01 -10.75
N PHE A 17 8.21 0.84 -9.76
CA PHE A 17 6.92 1.52 -9.56
C PHE A 17 6.68 2.63 -10.58
N ALA A 18 5.58 2.52 -11.32
CA ALA A 18 5.04 3.64 -12.08
C ALA A 18 4.34 4.63 -11.14
N VAL A 19 4.68 5.92 -11.21
CA VAL A 19 4.12 6.96 -10.33
C VAL A 19 3.24 7.92 -11.10
N THR A 20 1.94 7.93 -10.79
CA THR A 20 0.97 8.88 -11.32
C THR A 20 0.57 9.87 -10.22
N LYS A 21 0.92 11.15 -10.42
CA LYS A 21 0.56 12.21 -9.46
C LYS A 21 -0.93 12.49 -9.47
N ASN A 22 -1.49 12.78 -8.30
CA ASN A 22 -2.88 13.20 -8.16
C ASN A 22 -2.94 14.72 -8.37
N LEU A 23 -3.49 15.15 -9.51
CA LEU A 23 -3.63 16.57 -9.84
C LEU A 23 -4.77 17.25 -9.08
N ALA A 24 -5.65 16.47 -8.46
CA ALA A 24 -6.72 16.94 -7.58
C ALA A 24 -6.41 16.64 -6.09
N ALA A 25 -5.13 16.63 -5.72
CA ALA A 25 -4.70 16.44 -4.33
C ALA A 25 -5.30 17.51 -3.41
N LYS A 26 -5.51 17.16 -2.14
CA LYS A 26 -6.07 18.10 -1.15
C LYS A 26 -5.17 19.33 -1.02
N SER A 27 -5.80 20.50 -0.94
CA SER A 27 -5.08 21.74 -0.68
C SER A 27 -4.33 21.66 0.65
N PRO A 28 -3.25 22.44 0.84
CA PRO A 28 -2.55 22.49 2.12
C PRO A 28 -3.47 22.82 3.30
N ALA A 29 -4.45 23.71 3.12
CA ALA A 29 -5.42 24.08 4.14
C ALA A 29 -6.35 22.91 4.49
N ALA A 30 -6.96 22.26 3.48
CA ALA A 30 -7.85 21.11 3.71
C ALA A 30 -7.10 19.94 4.38
N ARG A 31 -5.84 19.71 4.01
CA ARG A 31 -4.99 18.71 4.68
C ARG A 31 -4.69 19.09 6.13
N ALA A 32 -4.43 20.37 6.42
CA ALA A 32 -4.17 20.84 7.77
C ALA A 32 -5.41 20.68 8.68
N GLU A 33 -6.60 20.95 8.16
CA GLU A 33 -7.87 20.73 8.88
C GLU A 33 -8.05 19.26 9.26
N ILE A 34 -7.79 18.33 8.33
CA ILE A 34 -7.82 16.88 8.62
C ILE A 34 -6.81 16.51 9.69
N LEU A 35 -5.57 17.00 9.58
CA LEU A 35 -4.48 16.67 10.50
C LEU A 35 -4.69 17.25 11.91
N ALA A 36 -5.54 18.25 12.09
CA ALA A 36 -5.87 18.79 13.40
C ALA A 36 -6.67 17.80 14.27
N SER A 37 -7.49 16.95 13.65
CA SER A 37 -8.25 15.89 14.34
C SER A 37 -8.58 14.73 13.39
N PRO A 38 -7.58 13.89 13.02
CA PRO A 38 -7.73 12.92 11.94
C PRO A 38 -8.55 11.68 12.32
N GLY A 39 -8.83 11.46 13.61
CA GLY A 39 -9.45 10.23 14.08
C GLY A 39 -8.60 8.99 13.78
N PHE A 40 -9.24 7.85 13.53
CA PHE A 40 -8.58 6.60 13.15
C PHE A 40 -9.30 5.96 11.96
N GLY A 41 -8.60 5.79 10.84
CA GLY A 41 -9.11 5.06 9.66
C GLY A 41 -10.27 5.72 8.90
N THR A 42 -10.53 7.02 9.12
CA THR A 42 -11.66 7.75 8.50
C THR A 42 -11.24 8.71 7.39
N SER A 43 -9.97 9.13 7.37
CA SER A 43 -9.40 10.02 6.36
C SER A 43 -8.20 9.35 5.69
N PHE A 44 -8.15 9.41 4.36
CA PHE A 44 -7.11 8.78 3.54
C PHE A 44 -6.26 9.81 2.78
N THR A 45 -5.01 9.43 2.50
CA THR A 45 -4.06 10.23 1.72
C THR A 45 -4.47 10.34 0.25
N ASP A 46 -3.79 11.21 -0.49
CA ASP A 46 -4.15 11.51 -1.88
C ASP A 46 -3.75 10.41 -2.88
N HIS A 47 -2.97 9.43 -2.42
CA HIS A 47 -2.42 8.32 -3.20
C HIS A 47 -2.59 6.99 -2.47
N MET A 48 -2.54 5.90 -3.26
CA MET A 48 -2.47 4.51 -2.82
C MET A 48 -1.45 3.73 -3.67
N VAL A 49 -0.98 2.59 -3.13
CA VAL A 49 -0.15 1.63 -3.85
C VAL A 49 -1.03 0.47 -4.37
N ASP A 50 -0.79 0.04 -5.61
CA ASP A 50 -1.45 -1.10 -6.25
C ASP A 50 -0.39 -1.99 -6.91
N ILE A 51 -0.48 -3.31 -6.69
CA ILE A 51 0.37 -4.32 -7.34
C ILE A 51 -0.52 -5.50 -7.69
N CYS A 52 -0.47 -5.95 -8.94
CA CYS A 52 -1.28 -7.07 -9.41
C CYS A 52 -0.49 -8.38 -9.31
N TRP A 53 -1.21 -9.48 -9.07
CA TRP A 53 -0.65 -10.83 -9.19
C TRP A 53 -1.42 -11.64 -10.23
N SER A 54 -0.73 -12.47 -11.01
CA SER A 54 -1.36 -13.47 -11.88
C SER A 54 -0.48 -14.71 -11.98
N VAL A 55 -1.07 -15.87 -12.28
CA VAL A 55 -0.34 -17.16 -12.39
C VAL A 55 0.79 -17.07 -13.42
N GLY A 56 0.54 -16.45 -14.59
CA GLY A 56 1.52 -16.37 -15.67
C GLY A 56 2.53 -15.22 -15.53
N GLY A 57 2.25 -14.22 -14.68
CA GLY A 57 3.03 -12.99 -14.58
C GLY A 57 3.65 -12.71 -13.21
N GLY A 58 3.35 -13.52 -12.19
CA GLY A 58 3.74 -13.23 -10.81
C GLY A 58 3.24 -11.85 -10.35
N TRP A 59 3.99 -11.19 -9.47
CA TRP A 59 3.76 -9.79 -9.11
C TRP A 59 4.16 -8.86 -10.26
N HIS A 60 3.27 -7.98 -10.67
CA HIS A 60 3.47 -7.09 -11.82
C HIS A 60 2.61 -5.83 -11.70
N ARG A 61 2.87 -4.86 -12.60
CA ARG A 61 2.22 -3.54 -12.61
C ARG A 61 2.25 -2.78 -11.25
N PRO A 62 3.38 -2.69 -10.55
CA PRO A 62 3.48 -1.88 -9.33
C PRO A 62 3.23 -0.40 -9.63
N ARG A 63 2.30 0.23 -8.90
CA ARG A 63 1.85 1.60 -9.16
C ARG A 63 1.69 2.38 -7.86
N VAL A 64 2.14 3.64 -7.87
CA VAL A 64 1.66 4.68 -6.97
C VAL A 64 0.68 5.54 -7.75
N GLN A 65 -0.59 5.56 -7.35
CA GLN A 65 -1.66 6.21 -8.11
C GLN A 65 -2.61 7.01 -7.20
N PRO A 66 -3.44 7.93 -7.74
CA PRO A 66 -4.43 8.64 -6.95
C PRO A 66 -5.33 7.67 -6.16
N TYR A 67 -5.58 7.99 -4.89
CA TYR A 67 -6.51 7.23 -4.06
C TYR A 67 -7.93 7.30 -4.64
N GLY A 68 -8.60 6.17 -4.77
CA GLY A 68 -9.95 6.10 -5.34
C GLY A 68 -10.56 4.71 -5.32
N PRO A 69 -11.79 4.56 -5.85
CA PRO A 69 -12.47 3.27 -5.91
C PRO A 69 -11.67 2.23 -6.69
N ILE A 70 -11.69 0.99 -6.20
CA ILE A 70 -11.16 -0.17 -6.92
C ILE A 70 -12.30 -0.89 -7.65
N SER A 71 -12.06 -1.29 -8.91
CA SER A 71 -13.02 -2.07 -9.69
C SER A 71 -12.74 -3.56 -9.51
N LEU A 72 -13.76 -4.33 -9.13
CA LEU A 72 -13.69 -5.78 -8.96
C LEU A 72 -14.83 -6.45 -9.72
N ASP A 73 -14.55 -7.65 -10.23
CA ASP A 73 -15.61 -8.52 -10.76
C ASP A 73 -16.56 -8.91 -9.60
N PRO A 74 -17.90 -8.92 -9.81
CA PRO A 74 -18.84 -9.31 -8.77
C PRO A 74 -18.61 -10.71 -8.20
N ALA A 75 -17.96 -11.63 -8.94
CA ALA A 75 -17.61 -12.98 -8.53
C ALA A 75 -16.20 -13.09 -7.92
N ALA A 76 -15.49 -11.98 -7.68
CA ALA A 76 -14.16 -11.98 -7.09
C ALA A 76 -14.17 -12.72 -5.72
N ALA A 77 -13.23 -13.66 -5.53
CA ALA A 77 -13.22 -14.56 -4.38
C ALA A 77 -13.23 -13.83 -3.03
N VAL A 78 -12.61 -12.65 -2.95
CA VAL A 78 -12.65 -11.78 -1.76
C VAL A 78 -14.07 -11.46 -1.30
N LEU A 79 -15.02 -11.28 -2.22
CA LEU A 79 -16.40 -10.90 -1.94
C LEU A 79 -17.30 -12.09 -1.54
N HIS A 80 -16.89 -13.32 -1.82
CA HIS A 80 -17.71 -14.53 -1.58
C HIS A 80 -17.13 -15.46 -0.53
N TYR A 81 -15.79 -15.53 -0.46
CA TYR A 81 -15.07 -16.52 0.33
C TYR A 81 -14.03 -15.88 1.26
N GLY A 82 -13.97 -14.55 1.35
CA GLY A 82 -13.11 -13.83 2.29
C GLY A 82 -11.63 -14.14 2.13
N GLN A 83 -11.18 -14.49 0.92
CA GLN A 83 -9.78 -14.75 0.64
C GLN A 83 -8.99 -13.43 0.58
N GLU A 84 -8.69 -12.87 1.75
CA GLU A 84 -7.96 -11.62 1.94
C GLU A 84 -7.10 -11.66 3.21
N ILE A 85 -6.07 -10.83 3.23
CA ILE A 85 -5.19 -10.58 4.37
C ILE A 85 -4.89 -9.09 4.43
N PHE A 86 -4.58 -8.57 5.62
CA PHE A 86 -4.20 -7.18 5.81
C PHE A 86 -3.06 -7.07 6.82
N GLU A 87 -2.35 -5.94 6.79
CA GLU A 87 -1.29 -5.60 7.74
C GLU A 87 -1.52 -4.23 8.38
N GLY A 88 -0.83 -3.96 9.50
CA GLY A 88 -1.01 -2.76 10.30
C GLY A 88 0.31 -2.16 10.78
N ILE A 89 0.77 -1.10 10.11
CA ILE A 89 2.00 -0.38 10.46
C ILE A 89 1.77 1.14 10.50
N LYS A 90 2.68 1.87 11.15
CA LYS A 90 2.61 3.33 11.29
C LYS A 90 3.92 4.00 10.83
N ALA A 91 3.78 5.15 10.19
CA ALA A 91 4.89 6.06 9.89
C ALA A 91 4.88 7.25 10.86
N TYR A 92 6.05 7.59 11.38
CA TYR A 92 6.24 8.64 12.40
C TYR A 92 7.21 9.69 11.87
N ARG A 93 6.83 10.97 11.95
CA ARG A 93 7.75 12.08 11.68
C ARG A 93 8.59 12.38 12.93
N HIS A 94 9.90 12.42 12.75
CA HIS A 94 10.85 12.75 13.81
C HIS A 94 11.19 14.25 13.83
N ALA A 95 11.83 14.70 14.92
CA ALA A 95 12.17 16.11 15.13
C ALA A 95 13.15 16.66 14.07
N ASP A 96 13.98 15.81 13.47
CA ASP A 96 14.89 16.13 12.38
C ASP A 96 14.20 16.17 10.99
N GLY A 97 12.89 15.90 10.95
CA GLY A 97 12.09 15.88 9.74
C GLY A 97 12.04 14.54 9.01
N SER A 98 12.87 13.56 9.42
CA SER A 98 12.86 12.20 8.86
C SER A 98 11.55 11.45 9.17
N ILE A 99 11.25 10.42 8.38
CA ILE A 99 10.09 9.54 8.57
C ILE A 99 10.58 8.15 8.92
N HIS A 100 10.13 7.63 10.07
CA HIS A 100 10.49 6.31 10.58
C HIS A 100 9.27 5.40 10.64
N THR A 101 9.54 4.10 10.63
CA THR A 101 8.57 3.06 10.97
C THR A 101 9.21 2.08 11.95
N PHE A 102 8.40 1.39 12.76
CA PHE A 102 8.89 0.48 13.80
C PHE A 102 8.74 -0.98 13.34
N ARG A 103 9.87 -1.69 13.22
CA ARG A 103 9.95 -3.13 12.85
C ARG A 103 9.11 -3.52 11.62
N PRO A 104 9.29 -2.84 10.46
CA PRO A 104 8.51 -3.13 9.25
C PRO A 104 8.72 -4.54 8.70
N ASP A 105 9.82 -5.18 9.07
CA ASP A 105 10.18 -6.57 8.77
C ASP A 105 9.39 -7.59 9.60
N GLN A 106 8.57 -7.14 10.55
CA GLN A 106 7.77 -7.98 11.45
C GLN A 106 6.27 -7.69 11.38
N ASN A 107 5.88 -6.96 10.34
CA ASN A 107 4.52 -6.86 9.87
C ASN A 107 4.25 -8.05 8.95
#